data_AF-A0AA51JJK4-F1
#
_entry.id   AF-A0AA51JJK4-F1
#
_cell.length_a   1.000
_cell.length_b   1.000
_cell.length_c   1.000
_cell.angle_alpha   90.00
_cell.angle_beta   90.00
_cell.angle_gamma   90.00
#
_symmetry.space_group_name_H-M   'P 1'
#
loop_
_entity.id
_entity.type
_entity.pdbx_description
1 polymer ?
#
loop_
_entity_poly.entity_id
_entity_poly.type
_entity_poly.pdbx_seq_one_letter_code
_entity_poly.pdbx_strand_id
1 'polypeptide(L)'
;KRIEASLHLVALKKLNRLEKVRTRAGRDALHKEKQRVDSTHLLLQNLLYEADHLNKEVTKCLQFKSQDEEIELISMDEFYKDAPNEIS
;
A
#
# COMPACT_ATOMS: atom_id res chain seq x y z
N LYS A 1 60.58 4.98 25.35
CA LYS A 1 60.29 4.02 24.24
C LYS A 1 59.21 2.98 24.60
N ARG A 2 59.42 2.01 25.52
CA ARG A 2 58.40 0.98 25.85
C ARG A 2 57.13 1.51 26.53
N ILE A 3 57.26 2.39 27.53
CA ILE A 3 56.11 2.96 28.26
C ILE A 3 55.21 3.78 27.34
N GLU A 4 55.83 4.61 26.50
CA GLU A 4 55.17 5.45 25.49
C GLU A 4 54.42 4.60 24.44
N ALA A 5 55.06 3.54 23.94
CA ALA A 5 54.39 2.59 23.05
C ALA A 5 53.17 1.92 23.73
N SER A 6 53.29 1.54 25.00
CA SER A 6 52.17 0.99 25.77
C SER A 6 51.03 2.00 25.97
N LEU A 7 51.34 3.27 26.21
CA LEU A 7 50.36 4.35 26.31
C LEU A 7 49.61 4.55 24.98
N HIS A 8 50.34 4.55 23.85
CA HIS A 8 49.72 4.62 22.52
C HIS A 8 48.82 3.42 22.24
N LEU A 9 49.21 2.21 22.63
CA LEU A 9 48.36 1.02 22.50
C LEU A 9 47.08 1.11 23.32
N VAL A 10 47.14 1.65 24.54
CA VAL A 10 45.95 1.90 25.37
C VAL A 10 45.03 2.93 24.71
N ALA A 11 45.58 4.02 24.17
CA ALA A 11 44.82 5.03 23.43
C ALA A 11 44.13 4.42 22.20
N LEU A 12 44.83 3.61 21.41
CA LEU A 12 44.28 2.91 20.25
C LEU A 12 43.14 1.96 20.63
N LYS A 13 43.30 1.18 21.71
CA LYS A 13 42.23 0.30 22.23
C LYS A 13 41.00 1.10 22.65
N LYS A 14 41.19 2.25 23.31
CA LYS A 14 40.09 3.14 23.69
C LYS A 14 39.35 3.67 22.46
N LEU A 15 40.08 4.18 21.46
CA LEU A 15 39.51 4.67 20.21
C LEU A 15 38.75 3.57 19.46
N ASN A 16 39.31 2.36 19.37
CA ASN A 16 38.63 1.23 18.73
C ASN A 16 37.33 0.86 19.44
N ARG A 17 37.30 0.89 20.77
CA ARG A 17 36.07 0.63 21.54
C ARG A 17 35.01 1.70 21.29
N LEU A 18 35.40 2.97 21.25
CA LEU A 18 34.49 4.08 20.93
C LEU A 18 33.93 3.95 19.51
N GLU A 19 34.78 3.61 18.55
CA GLU A 19 34.36 3.36 17.16
C GLU A 19 33.33 2.23 17.10
N LYS A 20 33.60 1.08 17.75
CA LYS A 20 32.66 -0.06 17.80
C LYS A 20 31.30 0.34 18.37
N VAL A 21 31.27 1.14 19.43
CA VAL A 21 30.01 1.64 20.03
C VAL A 21 29.29 2.57 19.06
N ARG A 22 30.00 3.51 18.44
CA ARG A 22 29.43 4.45 17.46
C ARG A 22 28.84 3.71 16.26
N THR A 23 29.58 2.76 15.71
CA THR A 23 29.16 1.96 14.56
C THR A 23 27.96 1.08 14.91
N ARG A 24 27.91 0.50 16.12
CA ARG A 24 26.72 -0.22 16.59
C ARG A 24 25.50 0.70 16.67
N ALA A 25 25.62 1.85 17.31
CA ALA A 25 24.53 2.81 17.42
C ALA A 25 24.02 3.28 16.04
N GLY A 26 24.94 3.52 15.09
CA GLY A 26 24.60 3.87 13.71
C GLY A 26 23.83 2.76 12.99
N ARG A 27 24.23 1.49 13.17
CA ARG A 27 23.50 0.34 12.61
C ARG A 27 22.12 0.19 13.22
N ASP A 28 21.99 0.35 14.54
CA ASP A 28 20.70 0.21 15.22
C ASP A 28 19.72 1.33 14.77
N ALA A 29 20.22 2.56 14.61
CA ALA A 29 19.43 3.67 14.08
C ALA A 29 19.01 3.44 12.61
N LEU A 30 19.94 3.00 11.76
CA LEU A 30 19.64 2.65 10.37
C LEU A 30 18.60 1.53 10.28
N HIS A 31 18.74 0.50 11.12
CA HIS A 31 17.80 -0.61 11.14
C HIS A 31 16.39 -0.17 11.55
N LYS A 32 16.29 0.72 12.54
CA LYS A 32 15.01 1.31 12.95
C LYS A 32 14.34 2.08 11.80
N GLU A 33 15.09 2.92 11.10
CA GLU A 33 14.56 3.66 9.96
C GLU A 33 14.16 2.74 8.81
N LYS A 34 14.95 1.69 8.54
CA LYS A 34 14.60 0.67 7.56
C LYS A 34 13.28 -0.04 7.92
N GLN A 35 13.12 -0.48 9.16
CA GLN A 35 11.87 -1.12 9.61
C GLN A 35 10.66 -0.20 9.43
N ARG A 36 10.82 1.11 9.68
CA ARG A 36 9.77 2.10 9.46
C ARG A 36 9.41 2.19 7.98
N VAL A 37 10.40 2.27 7.09
CA VAL A 37 10.18 2.28 5.64
C VAL A 37 9.48 1.02 5.17
N ASP A 38 9.93 -0.16 5.62
CA ASP A 38 9.35 -1.45 5.25
C ASP A 38 7.86 -1.53 5.69
N SER A 39 7.56 -1.05 6.90
CA SER A 39 6.18 -0.99 7.41
C SER A 39 5.29 -0.04 6.59
N THR A 40 5.77 1.16 6.27
CA THR A 40 5.03 2.10 5.43
C THR A 40 4.85 1.56 4.01
N HIS A 41 5.85 0.89 3.46
CA HIS A 41 5.75 0.25 2.15
C HIS A 41 4.69 -0.86 2.15
N LEU A 42 4.62 -1.68 3.20
CA LEU A 42 3.55 -2.68 3.35
C LEU A 42 2.16 -2.03 3.38
N LEU A 43 1.99 -0.94 4.13
CA LEU A 43 0.73 -0.20 4.16
C LEU A 43 0.35 0.33 2.77
N LEU A 44 1.32 0.88 2.05
CA LEU A 44 1.10 1.34 0.67
C LEU A 44 0.62 0.21 -0.23
N GLN A 45 1.24 -0.98 -0.16
CA GLN A 45 0.81 -2.13 -0.97
C GLN A 45 -0.62 -2.56 -0.65
N ASN A 46 -1.02 -2.55 0.64
CA ASN A 46 -2.40 -2.84 1.03
C ASN A 46 -3.39 -1.84 0.42
N LEU A 47 -3.08 -0.55 0.47
CA LEU A 47 -3.93 0.50 -0.10
C LEU A 47 -4.02 0.41 -1.63
N LEU A 48 -2.91 0.10 -2.30
CA LEU A 48 -2.91 -0.12 -3.75
C LEU A 48 -3.77 -1.32 -4.14
N TYR A 49 -3.68 -2.41 -3.36
CA TYR A 49 -4.51 -3.58 -3.58
C TYR A 49 -6.00 -3.28 -3.37
N GLU A 50 -6.35 -2.56 -2.30
CA GLU A 50 -7.72 -2.16 -2.03
C GLU A 50 -8.29 -1.26 -3.14
N ALA A 51 -7.52 -0.29 -3.61
CA ALA A 51 -7.91 0.58 -4.71
C ALA A 51 -8.12 -0.19 -6.03
N ASP A 52 -7.23 -1.14 -6.34
CA ASP A 52 -7.38 -2.02 -7.51
C ASP A 52 -8.61 -2.93 -7.39
N HIS A 53 -8.86 -3.50 -6.20
CA HIS A 53 -10.03 -4.32 -5.93
C HIS A 53 -11.32 -3.52 -6.17
N LEU A 54 -11.44 -2.32 -5.59
CA LEU A 54 -12.60 -1.46 -5.76
C LEU A 54 -12.79 -1.05 -7.22
N ASN A 55 -11.72 -0.72 -7.95
CA ASN A 55 -11.82 -0.42 -9.37
C ASN A 55 -12.35 -1.60 -10.20
N LYS A 56 -11.92 -2.81 -9.87
CA LYS A 56 -12.44 -4.03 -10.52
C LYS A 56 -13.91 -4.25 -10.20
N GLU A 57 -14.33 -4.03 -8.97
CA GLU A 57 -15.74 -4.12 -8.58
C GLU A 57 -16.59 -3.08 -9.31
N VAL A 58 -16.16 -1.82 -9.36
CA VAL A 58 -16.85 -0.77 -10.13
C VAL A 58 -16.96 -1.15 -11.59
N THR A 59 -15.87 -1.63 -12.19
CA THR A 59 -15.85 -2.08 -13.59
C THR A 59 -16.83 -3.23 -13.82
N LYS A 60 -16.86 -4.20 -12.91
CA LYS A 60 -17.79 -5.34 -12.97
C LYS A 60 -19.25 -4.88 -12.88
N CYS A 61 -19.55 -3.93 -11.99
CA CYS A 61 -20.90 -3.36 -11.87
C CYS A 61 -21.30 -2.60 -13.13
N LEU A 62 -20.39 -1.83 -13.74
CA LEU A 62 -20.66 -1.09 -14.98
C LEU A 62 -20.80 -1.99 -16.21
N GLN A 63 -20.11 -3.13 -16.22
CA GLN A 63 -20.20 -4.13 -17.28
C GLN A 63 -21.37 -5.09 -17.10
N PHE A 64 -22.15 -4.95 -16.03
CA PHE A 64 -23.34 -5.75 -15.83
C PHE A 64 -24.38 -5.37 -16.89
N LYS A 65 -24.60 -6.29 -17.82
CA LYS A 65 -25.71 -6.23 -18.76
C LYS A 65 -26.82 -7.14 -18.28
N SER A 66 -28.03 -6.60 -18.13
CA SER A 66 -29.21 -7.42 -17.85
C SER A 66 -29.61 -8.18 -19.11
N GLN A 67 -30.29 -9.32 -18.95
CA GLN A 67 -30.78 -10.12 -20.08
C GLN A 67 -31.81 -9.37 -20.94
N ASP A 68 -32.38 -8.29 -20.41
CA ASP A 68 -33.48 -7.51 -20.97
C ASP A 68 -33.03 -6.16 -21.57
N GLU A 69 -31.71 -5.91 -21.72
CA GLU A 69 -31.18 -4.67 -22.29
C GLU A 69 -31.57 -4.44 -23.77
N GLU A 70 -31.88 -5.52 -24.49
CA GLU A 70 -32.23 -5.51 -25.92
C GLU A 70 -33.73 -5.72 -26.17
N ILE A 71 -34.60 -5.44 -25.19
CA ILE A 71 -36.04 -5.46 -25.42
C ILE A 71 -36.44 -4.20 -26.22
N GLU A 72 -37.07 -4.41 -27.37
CA GLU A 72 -37.72 -3.33 -28.10
C GLU A 72 -38.86 -2.74 -27.26
N LEU A 73 -38.73 -1.47 -26.92
CA LEU A 73 -39.76 -0.72 -26.21
C LEU A 73 -40.84 -0.28 -27.21
N ILE A 74 -42.10 -0.53 -26.87
CA ILE A 74 -43.23 0.05 -27.58
C ILE A 74 -43.33 1.56 -27.32
N SER A 75 -43.97 2.28 -28.24
CA SER A 75 -44.20 3.71 -28.05
C SER A 75 -45.18 3.99 -26.90
N MET A 76 -45.07 5.17 -26.27
CA MET A 76 -45.98 5.56 -25.19
C MET A 76 -47.45 5.56 -25.63
N ASP A 77 -47.73 5.89 -26.89
CA ASP A 77 -49.08 5.93 -27.44
C ASP A 77 -49.69 4.52 -27.58
N GLU A 78 -48.90 3.51 -27.96
CA GLU A 78 -49.34 2.11 -27.97
C GLU A 78 -49.53 1.57 -26.56
N PHE A 79 -48.65 1.96 -25.62
CA PHE A 79 -48.79 1.56 -24.22
C PHE A 79 -50.12 2.02 -23.63
N TYR A 80 -50.46 3.32 -23.74
CA TYR A 80 -51.71 3.86 -23.18
C TYR A 80 -52.98 3.35 -23.88
N LYS A 81 -52.85 2.74 -25.07
CA LYS A 81 -53.98 2.21 -25.83
C LYS A 81 -54.28 0.75 -25.50
N ASP A 82 -53.23 -0.07 -25.34
CA ASP A 82 -53.34 -1.52 -25.23
C ASP A 82 -53.04 -2.06 -23.82
N ALA A 83 -52.48 -1.23 -22.92
CA ALA A 83 -52.20 -1.64 -21.55
C ALA A 83 -53.50 -1.87 -20.74
N PRO A 84 -53.56 -2.92 -19.91
CA PRO A 84 -54.68 -3.15 -19.00
C PRO A 84 -54.87 -1.97 -18.02
N ASN A 85 -56.12 -1.64 -17.69
CA ASN A 85 -56.48 -0.54 -16.76
C ASN A 85 -55.87 -0.67 -15.35
N GLU A 86 -55.32 -1.82 -15.00
CA GLU A 86 -54.65 -2.07 -13.71
C GLU A 86 -53.21 -1.52 -13.67
N ILE A 87 -52.62 -1.22 -14.84
CA ILE A 87 -51.20 -0.86 -15.03
C ILE A 87 -51.02 0.43 -15.85
N SER A 88 -52.09 0.93 -16.50
CA SER A 88 -52.11 2.16 -17.29
C SER A 88 -52.22 3.43 -16.46
#